data_AF-A0A951VE75-F1
#
_entry.id   AF-A0A951VE75-F1
#
_cell.length_a   1.000
_cell.length_b   1.000
_cell.length_c   1.000
_cell.angle_alpha   90.00
_cell.angle_beta   90.00
_cell.angle_gamma   90.00
#
_symmetry.space_group_name_H-M   'P 1'
#
loop_
_entity.id
_entity.type
_entity.pdbx_description
1 polymer ?
#
loop_
_entity_poly.entity_id
_entity_poly.type
_entity_poly.pdbx_seq_one_letter_code
_entity_poly.pdbx_strand_id
1 'polypeptide(L)'
;MSEQQGPRGGAGGGGGQRRPFFRRRKTCPFSGPGAPKIDYKDVKLLSRFVSERGKIVPSRITAVSTKKQRELARAIKRARILSLLPFAVE
;
A
#
# COMPACT_ATOMS: atom_id res chain seq x y z
N MET A 1 -48.86 40.42 -7.36
CA MET A 1 -48.36 39.05 -7.55
C MET A 1 -47.09 39.18 -8.38
N SER A 2 -45.91 39.32 -7.76
CA SER A 2 -45.16 38.23 -7.10
C SER A 2 -44.63 37.28 -8.19
N GLU A 3 -43.34 37.08 -8.44
CA GLU A 3 -42.17 37.22 -7.59
C GLU A 3 -40.89 37.39 -8.44
N GLN A 4 -39.96 38.14 -7.86
CA GLN A 4 -38.57 38.29 -8.27
C GLN A 4 -37.84 36.97 -8.05
N GLN A 5 -37.05 36.51 -9.03
CA GLN A 5 -36.06 35.47 -8.81
C GLN A 5 -34.72 36.14 -8.46
N GLY A 6 -34.42 36.21 -7.16
CA GLY A 6 -33.14 36.71 -6.66
C GLY A 6 -32.01 35.67 -6.78
N PRO A 7 -30.75 36.10 -6.95
CA PRO A 7 -29.60 35.20 -6.95
C PRO A 7 -29.19 34.86 -5.51
N ARG A 8 -29.15 33.58 -5.16
CA ARG A 8 -28.55 33.12 -3.89
C ARG A 8 -27.04 33.00 -4.06
N GLY A 9 -26.33 34.00 -3.54
CA GLY A 9 -24.90 33.91 -3.28
C GLY A 9 -24.59 33.09 -2.01
N GLY A 10 -23.42 32.46 -2.02
CA GLY A 10 -22.58 32.33 -0.82
C GLY A 10 -22.40 30.93 -0.25
N ALA A 11 -21.26 30.30 -0.54
CA ALA A 11 -20.42 29.65 0.47
C ALA A 11 -19.00 29.43 -0.07
N GLY A 12 -18.06 30.20 0.48
CA GLY A 12 -16.64 30.06 0.21
C GLY A 12 -16.06 28.75 0.73
N GLY A 13 -15.02 28.30 0.05
CA GLY A 13 -14.11 27.25 0.51
C GLY A 13 -12.83 27.37 -0.30
N GLY A 14 -11.90 28.18 0.20
CA GLY A 14 -10.71 28.64 -0.50
C GLY A 14 -9.99 27.54 -1.29
N GLY A 15 -9.75 27.83 -2.57
CA GLY A 15 -8.81 27.13 -3.43
C GLY A 15 -7.39 27.34 -2.93
N GLY A 16 -7.05 26.72 -1.80
CA GLY A 16 -5.68 26.54 -1.38
C GLY A 16 -5.03 25.59 -2.37
N GLN A 17 -4.18 26.15 -3.23
CA GLN A 17 -3.23 25.47 -4.10
C GLN A 17 -2.67 24.22 -3.38
N ARG A 18 -3.29 23.06 -3.61
CA ARG A 18 -2.76 21.78 -3.14
C ARG A 18 -1.53 21.55 -3.99
N ARG A 19 -0.39 22.03 -3.50
CA ARG A 19 0.94 21.70 -4.02
C ARG A 19 0.87 20.21 -4.33
N PRO A 20 0.99 19.78 -5.60
CA PRO A 20 1.07 18.36 -5.86
C PRO A 20 2.39 17.96 -5.22
N PHE A 21 2.32 17.49 -3.98
CA PHE A 21 3.42 16.80 -3.34
C PHE A 21 3.81 15.77 -4.38
N PHE A 22 4.94 15.98 -5.04
CA PHE A 22 5.56 15.03 -5.93
C PHE A 22 5.83 13.80 -5.06
N ARG A 23 4.81 12.96 -4.89
CA ARG A 23 4.97 11.62 -4.39
C ARG A 23 5.76 10.96 -5.49
N ARG A 24 7.09 10.96 -5.34
CA ARG A 24 7.98 10.10 -6.12
C ARG A 24 7.24 8.78 -6.26
N ARG A 25 6.90 8.42 -7.50
CA ARG A 25 6.31 7.12 -7.80
C ARG A 25 7.35 6.12 -7.34
N LYS A 26 7.13 5.53 -6.17
CA LYS A 26 8.02 4.49 -5.66
C LYS A 26 7.87 3.32 -6.62
N THR A 27 8.96 2.97 -7.30
CA THR A 27 8.99 1.85 -8.24
C THR A 27 8.79 0.55 -7.48
N CYS A 28 7.92 -0.31 -7.98
CA CYS A 28 7.68 -1.59 -7.34
C CYS A 28 8.95 -2.46 -7.42
N PRO A 29 9.48 -2.98 -6.31
CA PRO A 29 10.69 -3.81 -6.31
C PRO A 29 10.51 -5.14 -7.06
N PHE A 30 9.27 -5.53 -7.35
CA PHE A 30 8.91 -6.75 -8.10
C PHE A 30 8.50 -6.48 -9.56
N SER A 31 8.58 -5.24 -10.04
CA SER A 31 8.22 -4.89 -11.41
C SER A 31 9.43 -4.55 -12.29
N GLY A 32 10.65 -4.65 -11.76
CA GLY A 32 11.88 -4.42 -12.52
C GLY A 32 12.39 -5.66 -13.27
N PRO A 33 13.26 -5.49 -14.27
CA PRO A 33 13.97 -6.58 -14.92
C PRO A 33 14.90 -7.26 -13.89
N GLY A 34 14.69 -8.55 -13.63
CA GLY A 34 15.36 -9.28 -12.53
C GLY A 34 14.55 -9.39 -11.23
N ALA A 35 13.25 -9.10 -11.27
CA ALA A 35 12.38 -9.23 -10.12
C ALA A 35 12.41 -10.68 -9.56
N PRO A 36 12.79 -10.86 -8.28
CA PRO A 36 12.76 -12.18 -7.66
C PRO A 36 11.33 -12.71 -7.60
N LYS A 37 11.17 -13.99 -7.92
CA LYS A 37 9.88 -14.67 -7.84
C LYS A 37 9.45 -14.73 -6.37
N ILE A 38 8.16 -14.50 -6.12
CA ILE A 38 7.63 -14.46 -4.76
C ILE A 38 7.24 -15.87 -4.36
N ASP A 39 8.16 -16.57 -3.69
CA ASP A 39 7.93 -17.91 -3.17
C ASP A 39 7.90 -17.93 -1.64
N TYR A 40 7.18 -18.91 -1.08
CA TYR A 40 7.00 -19.05 0.38
C TYR A 40 8.23 -19.64 1.08
N LYS A 41 9.15 -20.24 0.31
CA LYS A 41 10.38 -20.85 0.81
C LYS A 41 11.48 -19.81 1.10
N ASP A 42 11.41 -18.66 0.43
CA ASP A 42 12.43 -17.61 0.54
C ASP A 42 12.19 -16.71 1.74
N VAL A 43 12.48 -17.23 2.94
CA VAL A 43 12.28 -16.52 4.22
C VAL A 43 13.01 -15.18 4.24
N LYS A 44 14.22 -15.11 3.65
CA LYS A 44 15.02 -13.88 3.57
C LYS A 44 14.33 -12.76 2.78
N LEU A 45 13.58 -13.12 1.74
CA LEU A 45 12.82 -12.16 0.95
C LEU A 45 11.55 -11.75 1.68
N LEU A 46 10.80 -12.72 2.22
CA LEU A 46 9.54 -12.47 2.92
C LEU A 46 9.71 -11.69 4.22
N SER A 47 10.79 -11.95 4.97
CA SER A 47 11.12 -11.25 6.22
C SER A 47 11.24 -9.73 6.02
N ARG A 48 11.74 -9.26 4.87
CA ARG A 48 11.80 -7.83 4.53
C ARG A 48 10.43 -7.16 4.38
N PHE A 49 9.38 -7.93 4.14
CA PHE A 49 8.00 -7.45 4.00
C PHE A 49 7.15 -7.73 5.25
N VAL A 50 7.77 -8.21 6.32
CA VAL A 50 7.16 -8.43 7.62
C VAL A 50 7.81 -7.47 8.61
N SER A 51 7.00 -6.83 9.44
CA SER A 51 7.46 -5.97 10.53
C SER A 51 8.01 -6.84 11.67
N GLU A 52 8.85 -6.29 12.54
CA GLU A 52 9.40 -6.98 13.71
C GLU A 52 8.32 -7.69 14.55
N ARG A 53 7.14 -7.09 14.66
CA ARG A 53 5.98 -7.70 15.36
C ARG A 53 5.32 -8.86 14.62
N GLY A 54 5.90 -9.33 13.52
CA GLY A 54 5.32 -10.38 12.68
C GLY A 54 4.18 -9.90 11.77
N LYS A 55 3.81 -8.61 11.74
CA LYS A 55 2.72 -8.07 10.89
C LYS A 55 3.16 -7.84 9.44
N ILE A 56 2.26 -8.06 8.48
CA ILE A 56 2.56 -7.79 7.05
C ILE A 56 2.60 -6.29 6.81
N VAL A 57 3.69 -5.80 6.22
CA VAL A 57 3.85 -4.37 5.92
C VAL A 57 2.94 -3.98 4.74
N PRO A 58 2.17 -2.86 4.85
CA PRO A 58 1.26 -2.44 3.79
C PRO A 58 2.00 -1.97 2.53
N SER A 59 1.34 -2.10 1.37
CA SER A 59 1.89 -1.73 0.05
C SER A 59 2.30 -0.26 -0.06
N ARG A 60 1.76 0.63 0.77
CA ARG A 60 2.14 2.05 0.84
C ARG A 60 3.60 2.26 1.26
N ILE A 61 4.12 1.38 2.11
CA ILE A 61 5.49 1.47 2.62
C ILE A 61 6.43 0.77 1.64
N THR A 62 6.09 -0.47 1.27
CA THR A 62 6.90 -1.37 0.44
C THR A 62 6.84 -1.06 -1.05
N ALA A 63 5.94 -0.17 -1.46
CA ALA A 63 5.72 0.24 -2.85
C ALA A 63 5.42 -0.92 -3.82
N VAL A 64 4.94 -2.05 -3.32
CA VAL A 64 4.61 -3.22 -4.15
C VAL A 64 3.29 -3.01 -4.89
N SER A 65 3.22 -3.47 -6.14
CA SER A 65 1.98 -3.41 -6.93
C SER A 65 0.88 -4.26 -6.30
N THR A 66 -0.39 -3.85 -6.44
CA THR A 66 -1.51 -4.53 -5.78
C THR A 66 -1.62 -6.02 -6.14
N LYS A 67 -1.30 -6.38 -7.40
CA LYS A 67 -1.28 -7.78 -7.85
C LYS A 67 -0.21 -8.59 -7.10
N LYS A 68 1.03 -8.09 -7.06
CA LYS A 68 2.15 -8.73 -6.36
C LYS A 68 1.97 -8.73 -4.84
N GLN A 69 1.32 -7.72 -4.26
CA GLN A 69 1.01 -7.69 -2.83
C GLN A 69 0.04 -8.83 -2.44
N ARG A 70 -0.92 -9.19 -3.30
CA ARG A 70 -1.81 -10.35 -3.06
C ARG A 70 -1.04 -11.67 -3.11
N GLU A 71 -0.14 -11.81 -4.08
CA GLU A 71 0.76 -12.98 -4.19
C GLU A 71 1.67 -13.10 -2.95
N LEU A 72 2.27 -11.98 -2.54
CA LEU A 72 3.10 -11.86 -1.35
C LEU A 72 2.34 -12.23 -0.08
N ALA A 73 1.13 -11.72 0.10
CA ALA A 73 0.29 -12.06 1.25
C ALA A 73 -0.05 -13.56 1.29
N ARG A 74 -0.28 -14.19 0.12
CA ARG A 74 -0.49 -15.65 0.04
C ARG A 74 0.78 -16.43 0.37
N ALA A 75 1.94 -15.97 -0.09
CA ALA A 75 3.22 -16.60 0.24
C ALA A 75 3.53 -16.50 1.74
N ILE A 76 3.35 -15.32 2.35
CA ILE A 76 3.56 -15.11 3.80
C ILE A 76 2.60 -15.98 4.62
N LYS A 77 1.33 -16.07 4.24
CA LYS A 77 0.36 -16.94 4.93
C LYS A 77 0.76 -18.42 4.86
N ARG A 78 1.22 -18.90 3.71
CA ARG A 78 1.74 -20.28 3.56
C ARG A 78 2.99 -20.51 4.40
N ALA A 79 3.94 -19.58 4.38
CA ALA A 79 5.15 -19.65 5.18
C ALA A 79 4.87 -19.71 6.69
N ARG A 80 3.85 -18.99 7.18
CA ARG A 80 3.42 -19.04 8.58
C ARG A 80 2.82 -20.39 8.99
N ILE A 81 2.05 -21.04 8.11
CA ILE A 81 1.51 -22.40 8.38
C ILE A 81 2.64 -23.42 8.52
N LEU A 82 3.73 -23.24 7.76
CA LEU A 82 4.93 -24.07 7.79
C LEU A 82 5.92 -23.68 8.90
N SER A 83 5.53 -22.80 9.84
CA SER A 83 6.39 -22.28 10.91
C SER A 83 7.68 -21.58 10.46
N LEU A 84 7.77 -21.14 9.20
CA LEU A 84 8.92 -20.38 8.68
C LEU A 84 8.91 -18.91 9.10
N LEU A 85 7.74 -18.37 9.46
CA LEU A 85 7.55 -16.99 9.92
C LEU A 85 6.57 -16.97 11.11
N PRO A 86 6.83 -16.14 12.14
CA PRO A 86 5.93 -16.02 13.28
C PRO A 86 4.64 -15.26 12.91
N PHE A 87 3.55 -15.59 13.61
CA PHE A 87 2.27 -14.88 13.50
C PHE A 87 2.27 -13.56 14.28
N ALA A 88 2.89 -13.56 15.45
CA ALA A 88 3.12 -12.41 16.31
C ALA A 88 4.42 -12.65 17.08
N VAL A 89 5.22 -11.60 17.22
CA VAL A 89 6.35 -11.56 18.15
C VAL A 89 5.95 -10.47 19.15
N GLU A 90 5.81 -10.86 20.42
CA GLU A 90 5.39 -10.00 21.51
C GLU A 90 6.50 -9.01 21.89
#